data_AF-A0A1G2SDS3-F1
#
_entry.id   AF-A0A1G2SDS3-F1
#
_cell.length_a   1.000
_cell.length_b   1.000
_cell.length_c   1.000
_cell.angle_alpha   90.00
_cell.angle_beta   90.00
_cell.angle_gamma   90.00
#
_symmetry.space_group_name_H-M   'P 1'
#
loop_
_entity.id
_entity.type
_entity.pdbx_description
1 polymer ?
#
loop_
_entity_poly.entity_id
_entity_poly.type
_entity_poly.pdbx_seq_one_letter_code
_entity_poly.pdbx_strand_id
1 'polypeptide(L)'
;MEESFIERNFSNGSIGPYRDAGKVVVSLVDEFAAKVSCNIFKYLSIKEFHTHFIERRNTTSFNAFHCKPLGFNVVVNAGNDGVHTVDFFLNDRMHPLICTGEQAWRLLCDGEEIDEIEPLLSVEDEVRVRNMASNAFKALRCALRKKAEAELYELKLEFGRRTQGYMAGKPIITGIVTSRECRVASVGGKKNIENSDFNLATLTEKLFS
;
A
#
# COMPACT_ATOMS: atom_id res chain seq x y z
N MET A 1 24.06 2.02 11.28
CA MET A 1 22.62 1.85 11.05
C MET A 1 22.35 2.61 9.76
N GLU A 2 22.44 1.93 8.62
CA GLU A 2 22.37 2.57 7.30
C GLU A 2 20.90 2.77 6.93
N GLU A 3 20.52 4.04 6.72
CA GLU A 3 19.22 4.41 6.17
C GLU A 3 19.10 3.85 4.75
N SER A 4 18.12 2.97 4.53
CA SER A 4 17.80 2.46 3.20
C SER A 4 17.28 3.61 2.33
N PHE A 5 18.15 4.21 1.52
CA PHE A 5 17.77 5.17 0.49
C PHE A 5 16.96 4.45 -0.61
N ILE A 6 15.72 4.87 -0.83
CA ILE A 6 14.97 4.53 -2.05
C ILE A 6 15.44 5.50 -3.13
N GLU A 7 16.37 5.09 -3.99
CA GLU A 7 16.66 5.83 -5.22
C GLU A 7 15.47 5.74 -6.18
N ARG A 8 14.63 6.78 -6.18
CA ARG A 8 13.62 6.99 -7.22
C ARG A 8 14.30 7.55 -8.47
N ASN A 9 14.94 6.70 -9.27
CA ASN A 9 15.52 7.10 -10.54
C ASN A 9 14.41 7.37 -11.58
N PHE A 10 13.95 8.62 -11.66
CA PHE A 10 13.14 9.13 -12.78
C PHE A 10 14.09 9.47 -13.94
N SER A 11 14.33 8.53 -14.84
CA SER A 11 15.05 8.85 -16.07
C SER A 11 14.14 9.63 -17.02
N ASN A 12 14.40 10.92 -17.18
CA ASN A 12 13.85 11.75 -18.25
C ASN A 12 14.50 11.35 -19.57
N GLY A 13 13.98 10.29 -20.20
CA GLY A 13 14.34 9.90 -21.57
C GLY A 13 13.39 10.52 -22.58
N SER A 14 13.90 11.41 -23.42
CA SER A 14 13.24 11.89 -24.64
C SER A 14 13.37 10.89 -25.80
N ILE A 15 12.35 10.88 -26.68
CA ILE A 15 12.31 10.48 -28.12
C ILE A 15 11.39 9.26 -28.45
N GLY A 16 10.40 9.50 -29.33
CA GLY A 16 9.71 8.49 -30.16
C GLY A 16 8.17 8.56 -30.14
N PRO A 17 7.47 8.82 -31.26
CA PRO A 17 6.01 8.91 -31.29
C PRO A 17 5.41 7.49 -31.35
N TYR A 18 4.64 7.12 -30.32
CA TYR A 18 3.98 5.83 -30.10
C TYR A 18 4.85 4.66 -29.61
N ARG A 19 5.01 4.52 -28.27
CA ARG A 19 4.83 3.29 -27.47
C ARG A 19 5.31 3.48 -26.01
N ASP A 20 4.51 3.00 -25.05
CA ASP A 20 4.78 2.88 -23.59
C ASP A 20 4.79 4.14 -22.70
N ALA A 21 4.15 5.24 -23.10
CA ALA A 21 3.82 6.31 -22.16
C ALA A 21 2.84 5.77 -21.09
N GLY A 22 3.22 5.80 -19.81
CA GLY A 22 2.35 5.40 -18.70
C GLY A 22 2.72 4.09 -17.99
N LYS A 23 3.85 3.47 -18.34
CA LYS A 23 4.47 2.40 -17.53
C LYS A 23 5.79 2.89 -16.92
N VAL A 24 6.10 2.41 -15.72
CA VAL A 24 7.35 2.64 -15.01
C VAL A 24 7.88 1.32 -14.48
N VAL A 25 9.18 1.28 -14.20
CA VAL A 25 9.82 0.16 -13.51
C VAL A 25 10.04 0.57 -12.07
N VAL A 26 9.52 -0.21 -11.13
CA VAL A 26 9.77 -0.04 -9.70
C VAL A 26 10.88 -1.00 -9.31
N SER A 27 12.01 -0.46 -8.86
CA SER A 27 13.18 -1.22 -8.41
C SER A 27 13.30 -1.13 -6.90
N LEU A 28 13.54 -2.26 -6.24
CA LEU A 28 13.81 -2.35 -4.81
C LEU A 28 15.24 -2.85 -4.60
N VAL A 29 15.87 -2.40 -3.52
CA VAL A 29 17.24 -2.82 -3.16
C VAL A 29 17.27 -4.28 -2.67
N ASP A 30 16.16 -4.76 -2.13
CA ASP A 30 16.04 -6.06 -1.49
C ASP A 30 15.10 -6.99 -2.29
N GLU A 31 15.61 -8.18 -2.63
CA GLU A 31 14.85 -9.24 -3.31
C GLU A 31 13.64 -9.69 -2.47
N PHE A 32 13.79 -9.75 -1.14
CA PHE A 32 12.71 -10.15 -0.26
C PHE A 32 11.56 -9.15 -0.31
N ALA A 33 11.86 -7.86 -0.15
CA ALA A 33 10.90 -6.77 -0.30
C ALA A 33 10.20 -6.81 -1.67
N ALA A 34 10.95 -6.99 -2.76
CA ALA A 34 10.40 -7.07 -4.11
C ALA A 34 9.44 -8.26 -4.26
N LYS A 35 9.82 -9.42 -3.73
CA LYS A 35 9.02 -10.65 -3.77
C LYS A 35 7.71 -10.50 -2.99
N VAL A 36 7.76 -9.97 -1.76
CA VAL A 36 6.56 -9.69 -0.94
C VAL A 36 5.61 -8.75 -1.69
N SER A 37 6.13 -7.63 -2.18
CA SER A 37 5.32 -6.62 -2.87
C SER A 37 4.68 -7.17 -4.14
N CYS A 38 5.43 -7.93 -4.95
CA CYS A 38 4.90 -8.58 -6.15
C CYS A 38 3.81 -9.60 -5.81
N ASN A 39 4.00 -10.43 -4.78
CA ASN A 39 3.03 -11.44 -4.38
C ASN A 39 1.73 -10.79 -3.89
N ILE A 40 1.83 -9.77 -3.05
CA ILE A 40 0.66 -9.04 -2.53
C ILE A 40 -0.09 -8.36 -3.69
N PHE A 41 0.59 -7.61 -4.55
CA PHE A 41 -0.09 -6.93 -5.66
C PHE A 41 -0.66 -7.89 -6.69
N LYS A 42 0.02 -8.99 -7.00
CA LYS A 42 -0.51 -10.05 -7.87
C LYS A 42 -1.77 -10.67 -7.26
N TYR A 43 -1.76 -10.97 -5.96
CA TYR A 43 -2.93 -11.49 -5.26
C TYR A 43 -4.11 -10.50 -5.32
N LEU A 44 -3.87 -9.23 -5.02
CA LEU A 44 -4.89 -8.18 -5.09
C LEU A 44 -5.45 -8.02 -6.51
N SER A 45 -4.60 -8.10 -7.53
CA SER A 45 -5.05 -8.03 -8.94
C SER A 45 -5.95 -9.21 -9.33
N ILE A 46 -5.65 -10.42 -8.85
CA ILE A 46 -6.53 -11.60 -9.03
C ILE A 46 -7.88 -11.41 -8.33
N LYS A 47 -7.90 -10.66 -7.22
CA LYS A 47 -9.12 -10.27 -6.50
C LYS A 47 -9.77 -9.00 -7.05
N GLU A 48 -9.41 -8.61 -8.27
CA GLU A 48 -9.99 -7.49 -9.03
C GLU A 48 -9.80 -6.12 -8.38
N PHE A 49 -8.84 -5.99 -7.44
CA PHE A 49 -8.44 -4.69 -6.94
C PHE A 49 -7.65 -3.93 -7.99
N HIS A 50 -7.94 -2.65 -8.16
CA HIS A 50 -7.15 -1.78 -9.03
C HIS A 50 -5.83 -1.40 -8.34
N THR A 51 -4.74 -1.98 -8.83
CA THR A 51 -3.37 -1.69 -8.38
C THR A 51 -2.55 -1.12 -9.53
N HIS A 52 -1.42 -0.47 -9.22
CA HIS A 52 -0.48 -0.06 -10.26
C HIS A 52 0.35 -1.22 -10.81
N PHE A 53 0.32 -2.41 -10.21
CA PHE A 53 1.17 -3.53 -10.59
C PHE A 53 0.72 -4.11 -11.93
N ILE A 54 1.69 -4.40 -12.80
CA ILE A 54 1.45 -5.06 -14.09
C ILE A 54 1.98 -6.49 -14.02
N GLU A 55 3.29 -6.63 -13.80
CA GLU A 55 3.96 -7.92 -13.75
C GLU A 55 5.33 -7.80 -13.08
N ARG A 56 5.83 -8.91 -12.53
CA ARG A 56 7.21 -8.99 -12.04
C ARG A 56 8.16 -9.01 -13.23
N ARG A 57 9.19 -8.15 -13.19
CA ARG A 57 10.20 -8.05 -14.26
C ARG A 57 11.40 -8.94 -13.98
N ASN A 58 11.93 -8.91 -12.75
CA ASN A 58 13.04 -9.74 -12.31
C ASN A 58 13.01 -9.93 -10.78
N THR A 59 14.13 -10.34 -10.17
CA THR A 59 14.20 -10.62 -8.73
C THR A 59 13.89 -9.41 -7.86
N THR A 60 14.32 -8.22 -8.28
CA THR A 60 14.29 -6.97 -7.49
C THR A 60 13.39 -5.88 -8.09
N SER A 61 12.68 -6.14 -9.17
CA SER A 61 11.84 -5.12 -9.83
C SER A 61 10.57 -5.66 -10.47
N PHE A 62 9.60 -4.76 -10.68
CA PHE A 62 8.35 -5.03 -11.37
C PHE A 62 7.93 -3.85 -12.27
N ASN A 63 7.14 -4.17 -13.30
CA ASN A 63 6.49 -3.18 -14.16
C ASN A 63 5.23 -2.67 -13.47
N ALA A 64 5.02 -1.36 -13.50
CA ALA A 64 3.85 -0.72 -12.90
C ALA A 64 3.29 0.39 -13.80
N PHE A 65 2.02 0.74 -13.62
CA PHE A 65 1.42 1.93 -14.22
C PHE A 65 1.96 3.20 -13.53
N HIS A 66 2.24 4.21 -14.34
CA HIS A 66 2.64 5.52 -13.83
C HIS A 66 1.45 6.22 -13.15
N CYS A 67 1.66 6.58 -11.88
CA CYS A 67 0.64 7.19 -11.02
C CYS A 67 1.19 8.47 -10.37
N LYS A 68 0.34 9.48 -10.23
CA LYS A 68 0.61 10.64 -9.37
C LYS A 68 0.22 10.28 -7.93
N PRO A 69 1.14 10.24 -6.95
CA PRO A 69 0.81 9.93 -5.55
C PRO A 69 -0.21 10.91 -4.98
N LEU A 70 -1.07 10.44 -4.06
CA LEU A 70 -2.04 11.29 -3.37
C LEU A 70 -1.47 12.06 -2.16
N GLY A 71 -0.24 11.75 -1.72
CA GLY A 71 0.43 12.50 -0.66
C GLY A 71 0.12 12.03 0.77
N PHE A 72 -0.52 10.87 0.95
CA PHE A 72 -0.77 10.27 2.26
C PHE A 72 -0.66 8.74 2.19
N ASN A 73 -0.48 8.12 3.35
CA ASN A 73 -0.64 6.69 3.59
C ASN A 73 -2.04 6.39 4.14
N VAL A 74 -2.55 5.21 3.85
CA VAL A 74 -3.77 4.67 4.47
C VAL A 74 -3.38 3.46 5.29
N VAL A 75 -3.62 3.50 6.60
CA VAL A 75 -3.35 2.40 7.51
C VAL A 75 -4.67 1.75 7.90
N VAL A 76 -4.74 0.44 7.75
CA VAL A 76 -5.87 -0.38 8.16
C VAL A 76 -5.44 -1.26 9.32
N ASN A 77 -6.08 -1.08 10.48
CA ASN A 77 -5.80 -1.85 11.69
C ASN A 77 -6.93 -2.84 11.97
N ALA A 78 -6.62 -4.10 12.31
CA ALA A 78 -7.60 -5.16 12.56
C ALA A 78 -8.64 -4.84 13.66
N GLY A 79 -8.33 -3.88 14.52
CA GLY A 79 -9.08 -3.56 15.74
C GLY A 79 -8.99 -4.66 16.80
N ASN A 80 -9.35 -4.34 18.04
CA ASN A 80 -9.42 -5.33 19.12
C ASN A 80 -10.75 -6.12 19.11
N ASP A 81 -11.83 -5.55 18.55
CA ASP A 81 -13.19 -6.11 18.61
C ASP A 81 -13.67 -6.67 17.26
N GLY A 82 -12.73 -6.93 16.34
CA GLY A 82 -13.04 -7.41 14.99
C GLY A 82 -13.56 -6.34 14.01
N VAL A 83 -13.74 -5.10 14.48
CA VAL A 83 -13.99 -3.93 13.63
C VAL A 83 -12.65 -3.28 13.31
N HIS A 84 -12.25 -3.30 12.03
CA HIS A 84 -11.02 -2.66 11.60
C HIS A 84 -11.22 -1.15 11.40
N THR A 85 -10.19 -0.35 11.71
CA THR A 85 -10.16 1.10 11.44
C THR A 85 -9.45 1.39 10.12
N VAL A 86 -9.74 2.53 9.50
CA VAL A 86 -9.06 3.01 8.30
C VAL A 86 -8.65 4.46 8.55
N ASP A 87 -7.35 4.65 8.73
CA ASP A 87 -6.75 5.90 9.17
C ASP A 87 -5.86 6.46 8.05
N PHE A 88 -5.87 7.78 7.88
CA PHE A 88 -5.10 8.48 6.85
C PHE A 88 -3.94 9.20 7.52
N PHE A 89 -2.74 9.10 6.98
CA PHE A 89 -1.55 9.76 7.53
C PHE A 89 -0.86 10.56 6.45
N LEU A 90 -0.63 11.85 6.68
CA LEU A 90 0.06 12.69 5.69
C LEU A 90 1.49 12.19 5.48
N ASN A 91 1.95 12.20 4.23
CA ASN A 91 3.35 11.87 3.91
C ASN A 91 4.26 13.07 4.16
N ASP A 92 4.36 13.45 5.43
CA ASP A 92 5.27 14.47 5.95
C ASP A 92 6.14 13.88 7.08
N ARG A 93 7.20 14.59 7.49
CA ARG A 93 8.19 14.15 8.49
C ARG A 93 7.58 13.67 9.81
N MET A 94 6.48 14.30 10.24
CA MET A 94 5.80 13.95 11.50
C MET A 94 4.72 12.88 11.32
N HIS A 95 4.38 12.52 10.08
CA HIS A 95 3.28 11.62 9.76
C HIS A 95 1.99 11.88 10.55
N PRO A 96 1.44 13.12 10.53
CA PRO A 96 0.24 13.42 11.30
C PRO A 96 -0.96 12.63 10.79
N LEU A 97 -1.84 12.25 11.72
CA LEU A 97 -3.13 11.63 11.42
C LEU A 97 -4.03 12.68 10.76
N ILE A 98 -4.76 12.30 9.72
CA ILE A 98 -5.69 13.15 9.01
C ILE A 98 -7.11 12.81 9.49
N CYS A 99 -7.76 13.79 10.12
CA CYS A 99 -9.19 13.78 10.36
C CYS A 99 -9.89 14.41 9.15
N THR A 100 -10.66 13.61 8.41
CA THR A 100 -11.33 14.08 7.20
C THR A 100 -12.64 14.80 7.52
N GLY A 101 -12.97 15.80 6.70
CA GLY A 101 -14.20 16.58 6.77
C GLY A 101 -14.58 17.10 5.38
N GLU A 102 -15.84 17.48 5.19
CA GLU A 102 -16.34 17.89 3.86
C GLU A 102 -15.73 19.22 3.39
N GLN A 103 -15.49 20.15 4.31
CA GLN A 103 -15.00 21.50 4.00
C GLN A 103 -13.50 21.66 4.27
N ALA A 104 -12.99 20.99 5.29
CA ALA A 104 -11.59 21.06 5.70
C ALA A 104 -11.16 19.71 6.28
N TRP A 105 -9.88 19.40 6.11
CA TRP A 105 -9.22 18.28 6.76
C TRP A 105 -8.31 18.80 7.86
N ARG A 106 -8.21 18.05 8.96
CA ARG A 106 -7.42 18.47 10.13
C ARG A 106 -6.29 17.51 10.37
N LEU A 107 -5.11 18.05 10.65
CA LEU A 107 -3.92 17.29 10.99
C LEU A 107 -3.83 17.14 12.50
N LEU A 108 -3.68 15.91 12.96
CA LEU A 108 -3.58 15.57 14.38
C LEU A 108 -2.20 14.95 14.68
N CYS A 109 -1.56 15.40 15.75
CA CYS A 109 -0.37 14.77 16.33
C CYS A 109 -0.66 14.41 17.78
N ASP A 110 -0.46 13.14 18.14
CA ASP A 110 -0.78 12.62 19.48
C ASP A 110 -2.23 12.91 19.96
N GLY A 111 -3.16 13.03 19.01
CA GLY A 111 -4.58 13.29 19.27
C GLY A 111 -4.95 14.78 19.32
N GLU A 112 -3.96 15.68 19.31
CA GLU A 112 -4.16 17.13 19.32
C GLU A 112 -4.12 17.70 17.88
N GLU A 113 -4.99 18.67 17.60
CA GLU A 113 -5.02 19.35 16.31
C GLU A 113 -3.82 20.30 16.17
N ILE A 114 -3.07 20.14 15.09
CA ILE A 114 -1.87 20.94 14.80
C ILE A 114 -2.01 21.85 13.58
N ASP A 115 -2.92 21.53 12.65
CA ASP A 115 -3.16 22.33 11.45
C ASP A 115 -4.48 21.96 10.75
N GLU A 116 -4.95 22.87 9.89
CA GLU A 116 -6.08 22.66 8.98
C GLU A 116 -5.60 22.78 7.53
N ILE A 117 -6.00 21.82 6.68
CA ILE A 117 -5.62 21.76 5.28
C ILE A 117 -6.84 21.61 4.36
N GLU A 118 -6.67 22.03 3.11
CA GLU A 118 -7.65 21.75 2.06
C GLU A 118 -7.82 20.23 1.87
N PRO A 119 -9.05 19.74 1.62
CA PRO A 119 -9.29 18.33 1.34
C PRO A 119 -8.44 17.81 0.17
N LEU A 120 -7.66 16.75 0.42
CA LEU A 120 -6.79 16.13 -0.61
C LEU A 120 -7.58 15.23 -1.58
N LEU A 121 -8.81 14.88 -1.22
CA LEU A 121 -9.73 14.07 -2.00
C LEU A 121 -11.12 14.72 -2.02
N SER A 122 -11.88 14.48 -3.09
CA SER A 122 -13.33 14.65 -3.03
C SER A 122 -13.94 13.61 -2.09
N VAL A 123 -15.12 13.90 -1.55
CA VAL A 123 -15.86 12.97 -0.67
C VAL A 123 -16.05 11.60 -1.34
N GLU A 124 -16.37 11.57 -2.64
CA GLU A 124 -16.51 10.32 -3.40
C GLU A 124 -15.20 9.52 -3.44
N ASP A 125 -14.07 10.19 -3.72
CA ASP A 125 -12.76 9.52 -3.78
C ASP A 125 -12.29 9.08 -2.38
N GLU A 126 -12.62 9.83 -1.33
CA GLU A 126 -12.32 9.42 0.05
C GLU A 126 -13.04 8.12 0.40
N VAL A 127 -14.36 8.05 0.16
CA VAL A 127 -15.16 6.84 0.38
C VAL A 127 -14.60 5.67 -0.45
N ARG A 128 -14.22 5.92 -1.71
CA ARG A 128 -13.60 4.92 -2.58
C ARG A 128 -12.29 4.39 -2.01
N VAL A 129 -11.38 5.28 -1.58
CA VAL A 129 -10.08 4.90 -1.00
C VAL A 129 -10.26 4.12 0.30
N ARG A 130 -11.16 4.57 1.19
CA ARG A 130 -11.50 3.84 2.43
C ARG A 130 -11.99 2.42 2.15
N ASN A 131 -12.93 2.28 1.22
CA ASN A 131 -13.49 1.00 0.85
C ASN A 131 -12.45 0.08 0.18
N MET A 132 -11.62 0.62 -0.71
CA MET A 132 -10.53 -0.13 -1.34
C MET A 132 -9.53 -0.66 -0.30
N ALA A 133 -9.08 0.18 0.62
CA ALA A 133 -8.13 -0.21 1.67
C ALA A 133 -8.73 -1.27 2.61
N SER A 134 -9.95 -1.01 3.10
CA SER A 134 -10.73 -1.93 3.95
C SER A 134 -10.91 -3.31 3.29
N ASN A 135 -11.31 -3.34 2.02
CA ASN A 135 -11.55 -4.60 1.31
C ASN A 135 -10.24 -5.33 0.97
N ALA A 136 -9.17 -4.61 0.61
CA ALA A 136 -7.86 -5.20 0.37
C ALA A 136 -7.31 -5.87 1.64
N PHE A 137 -7.42 -5.18 2.78
CA PHE A 137 -7.08 -5.71 4.09
C PHE A 137 -7.85 -6.99 4.40
N LYS A 138 -9.18 -6.98 4.27
CA LYS A 138 -10.03 -8.17 4.52
C LYS A 138 -9.65 -9.34 3.62
N ALA A 139 -9.40 -9.08 2.32
CA ALA A 139 -9.03 -10.12 1.36
C ALA A 139 -7.70 -10.77 1.74
N LEU A 140 -6.67 -9.96 2.02
CA LEU A 140 -5.34 -10.43 2.43
C LEU A 140 -5.40 -11.16 3.78
N ARG A 141 -6.07 -10.58 4.79
CA ARG A 141 -6.24 -11.20 6.11
C ARG A 141 -6.91 -12.56 6.02
N CYS A 142 -7.99 -12.67 5.24
CA CYS A 142 -8.70 -13.94 5.03
C CYS A 142 -7.81 -14.99 4.35
N ALA A 143 -7.04 -14.59 3.34
CA ALA A 143 -6.16 -15.51 2.62
C ALA A 143 -4.96 -15.96 3.46
N LEU A 144 -4.29 -15.04 4.16
CA LEU A 144 -3.18 -15.36 5.06
C LEU A 144 -3.63 -16.32 6.16
N ARG A 145 -4.80 -16.10 6.75
CA ARG A 145 -5.34 -16.97 7.79
C ARG A 145 -5.63 -18.37 7.29
N LYS A 146 -6.27 -18.48 6.13
CA LYS A 146 -6.68 -19.77 5.56
C LYS A 146 -5.54 -20.59 4.95
N LYS A 147 -4.57 -19.91 4.34
CA LYS A 147 -3.54 -20.56 3.52
C LYS A 147 -2.18 -20.61 4.18
N ALA A 148 -1.90 -19.69 5.10
CA ALA A 148 -0.58 -19.52 5.69
C ALA A 148 -0.58 -19.61 7.23
N GLU A 149 -1.73 -19.87 7.85
CA GLU A 149 -1.91 -19.89 9.31
C GLU A 149 -1.39 -18.60 9.97
N ALA A 150 -1.58 -17.48 9.27
CA ALA A 150 -1.09 -16.15 9.65
C ALA A 150 -2.24 -15.16 9.81
N GLU A 151 -2.17 -14.32 10.84
CA GLU A 151 -3.11 -13.24 11.11
C GLU A 151 -2.47 -11.90 10.70
N LEU A 152 -3.19 -11.10 9.90
CA LEU A 152 -2.80 -9.74 9.51
C LEU A 152 -3.45 -8.73 10.47
N TYR A 153 -2.62 -7.99 11.21
CA TYR A 153 -3.05 -7.01 12.20
C TYR A 153 -3.07 -5.59 11.68
N GLU A 154 -2.14 -5.23 10.81
CA GLU A 154 -2.01 -3.89 10.25
C GLU A 154 -1.56 -3.99 8.79
N LEU A 155 -2.09 -3.12 7.94
CA LEU A 155 -1.66 -2.93 6.56
C LEU A 155 -1.60 -1.44 6.24
N LYS A 156 -0.44 -0.97 5.81
CA LYS A 156 -0.24 0.36 5.23
C LYS A 156 -0.27 0.27 3.71
N LEU A 157 -1.08 1.11 3.09
CA LEU A 157 -1.20 1.23 1.63
C LEU A 157 -0.94 2.67 1.19
N GLU A 158 -0.31 2.81 0.03
CA GLU A 158 -0.26 4.08 -0.70
C GLU A 158 -1.31 4.08 -1.82
N PHE A 159 -1.77 5.27 -2.15
CA PHE A 159 -2.69 5.49 -3.26
C PHE A 159 -2.17 6.56 -4.20
N GLY A 160 -2.50 6.41 -5.47
CA GLY A 160 -2.17 7.36 -6.52
C GLY A 160 -3.25 7.44 -7.58
N ARG A 161 -3.24 8.52 -8.35
CA ARG A 161 -4.09 8.68 -9.54
C ARG A 161 -3.34 8.18 -10.76
N ARG A 162 -3.92 7.22 -11.48
CA ARG A 162 -3.34 6.75 -12.74
C ARG A 162 -3.32 7.91 -13.74
N THR A 163 -2.21 8.07 -14.45
CA THR A 163 -2.05 9.22 -15.37
C THR A 163 -2.68 9.01 -16.74
N GLN A 164 -2.87 7.76 -17.17
CA GLN A 164 -3.35 7.41 -18.52
C GLN A 164 -4.19 6.11 -18.51
N GLY A 165 -5.00 5.90 -19.55
CA GLY A 165 -5.83 4.69 -19.75
C GLY A 165 -7.23 4.77 -19.10
N TYR A 166 -7.96 3.64 -19.07
CA TYR A 166 -9.36 3.60 -18.64
C TYR A 166 -9.61 4.01 -17.17
N MET A 167 -8.57 4.00 -16.33
CA MET A 167 -8.60 4.45 -14.93
C MET A 167 -7.92 5.82 -14.74
N ALA A 168 -7.65 6.57 -15.81
CA ALA A 168 -7.02 7.88 -15.71
C ALA A 168 -7.78 8.78 -14.72
N GLY A 169 -7.04 9.44 -13.83
CA GLY A 169 -7.59 10.31 -12.79
C GLY A 169 -8.18 9.58 -11.58
N LYS A 170 -8.47 8.28 -11.63
CA LYS A 170 -9.09 7.53 -10.52
C LYS A 170 -8.03 7.06 -9.50
N PRO A 171 -8.34 7.07 -8.18
CA PRO A 171 -7.49 6.45 -7.17
C PRO A 171 -7.32 4.95 -7.40
N ILE A 172 -6.08 4.47 -7.31
CA ILE A 172 -5.71 3.05 -7.33
C ILE A 172 -4.64 2.78 -6.25
N ILE A 173 -4.47 1.52 -5.85
CA ILE A 173 -3.44 1.13 -4.87
C ILE A 173 -2.07 1.19 -5.55
N THR A 174 -1.11 1.87 -4.93
CA THR A 174 0.25 2.08 -5.46
C THR A 174 1.32 1.81 -4.41
N GLY A 175 2.55 2.27 -4.67
CA GLY A 175 3.67 2.18 -3.73
C GLY A 175 4.33 0.81 -3.74
N ILE A 176 4.79 0.39 -2.57
CA ILE A 176 5.33 -0.95 -2.30
C ILE A 176 4.71 -1.46 -1.02
N VAL A 177 4.51 -2.77 -0.93
CA VAL A 177 4.06 -3.42 0.31
C VAL A 177 5.11 -4.46 0.69
N THR A 178 5.86 -4.17 1.74
CA THR A 178 6.92 -5.04 2.27
C THR A 178 6.57 -5.47 3.69
N SER A 179 7.53 -6.05 4.43
CA SER A 179 7.37 -6.30 5.87
C SER A 179 7.23 -5.02 6.69
N ARG A 180 7.63 -3.85 6.17
CA ARG A 180 7.46 -2.57 6.87
C ARG A 180 6.04 -2.02 6.81
N GLU A 181 5.27 -2.45 5.82
CA GLU A 181 3.90 -2.01 5.60
C GLU A 181 2.86 -3.00 6.19
N CYS A 182 3.30 -4.10 6.79
CA CYS A 182 2.43 -5.15 7.31
C CYS A 182 2.85 -5.56 8.72
N ARG A 183 1.88 -5.70 9.63
CA ARG A 183 2.08 -6.50 10.86
C ARG A 183 1.35 -7.82 10.73
N VAL A 184 2.10 -8.91 10.78
CA VAL A 184 1.59 -10.29 10.72
C VAL A 184 2.09 -11.09 11.91
N ALA A 185 1.29 -12.05 12.40
CA ALA A 185 1.75 -13.07 13.35
C ALA A 185 1.11 -14.42 13.04
N SER A 186 1.60 -15.49 13.67
CA SER A 186 0.96 -16.80 13.59
C SER A 186 -0.42 -16.79 14.26
N VAL A 187 -1.36 -17.55 13.72
CA VAL A 187 -2.67 -17.75 14.35
C VAL A 187 -2.48 -18.48 15.68
N GLY A 188 -2.86 -17.85 16.79
CA GLY A 188 -2.71 -18.40 18.15
C GLY A 188 -1.40 -18.04 18.85
N GLY A 189 -0.47 -17.34 18.18
CA GLY A 189 0.71 -16.75 18.82
C GLY A 189 0.35 -15.53 19.69
N LYS A 190 1.07 -15.33 20.80
CA LYS A 190 0.96 -14.09 21.59
C LYS A 190 1.36 -12.90 20.69
N LYS A 191 0.67 -11.75 20.84
CA LYS A 191 0.83 -10.50 20.06
C LYS A 191 2.26 -9.94 19.91
N ASN A 192 3.26 -10.52 20.58
CA ASN A 192 4.65 -10.11 20.53
C ASN A 192 5.51 -11.31 20.07
N ILE A 193 5.61 -11.51 18.76
CA ILE A 193 6.71 -12.28 18.18
C ILE A 193 7.54 -11.25 17.43
N GLU A 194 8.75 -11.01 17.93
CA GLU A 194 9.73 -10.20 17.20
C GLU A 194 9.93 -10.80 15.80
N ASN A 195 10.04 -9.92 14.80
CA ASN A 195 10.01 -10.16 13.35
C ASN A 195 10.95 -11.26 12.77
N SER A 196 11.68 -12.03 13.57
CA SER A 196 12.74 -12.94 13.09
C SER A 196 12.23 -14.30 12.60
N ASP A 197 11.12 -14.83 13.10
CA ASP A 197 10.69 -16.21 12.80
C ASP A 197 9.54 -16.31 11.77
N PHE A 198 9.00 -15.18 11.32
CA PHE A 198 7.82 -15.12 10.45
C PHE A 198 8.17 -14.49 9.10
N ASN A 199 8.70 -15.30 8.18
CA ASN A 199 9.11 -14.86 6.85
C ASN A 199 7.88 -14.53 5.97
N LEU A 200 7.54 -13.24 5.88
CA LEU A 200 6.43 -12.75 5.06
C LEU A 200 6.54 -13.12 3.56
N ALA A 201 7.75 -13.26 3.02
CA ALA A 201 7.92 -13.72 1.64
C ALA A 201 7.41 -15.15 1.45
N THR A 202 7.70 -16.05 2.38
CA THR A 202 7.18 -17.43 2.37
C THR A 202 5.66 -17.47 2.55
N LEU A 203 5.11 -16.63 3.44
CA LEU A 203 3.66 -16.59 3.67
C LEU A 203 2.89 -16.10 2.45
N THR A 204 3.45 -15.10 1.76
CA THR A 204 2.80 -14.52 0.57
C THR A 204 2.85 -15.44 -0.65
N GLU A 205 3.78 -16.40 -0.72
CA GLU A 205 3.75 -17.46 -1.73
C GLU A 205 2.54 -18.39 -1.56
N LYS A 206 2.17 -18.69 -0.32
CA LYS A 206 1.00 -19.52 0.00
C LYS A 206 -0.32 -18.88 -0.42
N LEU A 207 -0.35 -17.59 -0.79
CA LEU A 207 -1.57 -16.95 -1.31
C LEU A 207 -2.09 -17.62 -2.59
N PHE A 208 -1.22 -18.31 -3.34
CA PHE A 208 -1.52 -18.91 -4.64
C PHE A 208 -1.70 -20.43 -4.63
N SER A 209 -1.41 -21.11 -3.51
CA SER A 209 -1.75 -22.52 -3.29
C SER A 209 -3.22 -22.68 -2.92
#